data_AF-A0A5M8PWC8-F1
#
_entry.id   AF-A0A5M8PWC8-F1
#
_cell.length_a   1.000
_cell.length_b   1.000
_cell.length_c   1.000
_cell.angle_alpha   90.00
_cell.angle_beta   90.00
_cell.angle_gamma   90.00
#
_symmetry.space_group_name_H-M   'P 1'
#
loop_
_entity.id
_entity.type
_entity.pdbx_description
1 polymer ?
#
loop_
_entity_poly.entity_id
_entity_poly.type
_entity_poly.pdbx_seq_one_letter_code
_entity_poly.pdbx_strand_id
1 'polypeptide(L)'
;MAVHPEGIWSWISILDVEDPSKPETWTFQLMPSWPRDAKHDGQTRFSNDALLAAVKSKTSIFADPIKSANEWVPEGTYVHMNRVSYWRPIPWGNRKGSVTLAGDAAHPTTFQIAVKV
;
A
#
# COMPACT_ATOMS: atom_id res chain seq x y z
N MET A 1 0.99 -5.60 10.67
CA MET A 1 1.06 -6.19 9.31
C MET A 1 0.23 -7.47 9.29
N ALA A 2 -0.49 -7.74 8.20
CA ALA A 2 -1.19 -9.00 7.98
C ALA A 2 -1.10 -9.44 6.51
N VAL A 3 -1.06 -10.76 6.30
CA VAL A 3 -1.05 -11.39 4.97
C VAL A 3 -2.20 -12.39 4.91
N HIS A 4 -3.05 -12.27 3.90
CA HIS A 4 -4.17 -13.19 3.66
C HIS A 4 -3.81 -14.18 2.55
N PRO A 5 -4.27 -15.45 2.61
CA PRO A 5 -4.03 -16.46 1.56
C PRO A 5 -4.48 -16.06 0.16
N GLU A 6 -5.43 -15.13 0.03
CA GLU A 6 -5.86 -14.56 -1.26
C GLU A 6 -4.85 -13.55 -1.85
N GLY A 7 -3.67 -13.40 -1.26
CA GLY A 7 -2.61 -12.50 -1.71
C GLY A 7 -2.82 -11.04 -1.32
N ILE A 8 -3.79 -10.77 -0.43
CA ILE A 8 -4.04 -9.44 0.11
C ILE A 8 -3.07 -9.21 1.27
N TRP A 9 -2.35 -8.10 1.22
CA TRP A 9 -1.42 -7.68 2.26
C TRP A 9 -1.86 -6.33 2.82
N SER A 10 -1.81 -6.16 4.14
CA SER A 10 -2.18 -4.90 4.77
C SER A 10 -1.22 -4.51 5.88
N TRP A 11 -0.97 -3.21 5.98
CA TRP A 11 -0.12 -2.59 6.97
C TRP A 11 -0.81 -1.42 7.64
N ILE A 12 -0.58 -1.29 8.94
CA ILE A 12 -0.98 -0.15 9.75
C ILE A 12 0.29 0.34 10.43
N SER A 13 0.60 1.61 10.24
CA SER A 13 1.62 2.32 11.02
C SER A 13 1.05 3.57 11.64
N ILE A 14 1.59 3.91 12.80
CA ILE A 14 1.45 5.26 13.34
C ILE A 14 2.34 6.17 12.49
N LEU A 15 1.75 7.24 11.96
CA LEU A 15 2.45 8.26 11.19
C LEU A 15 2.90 9.39 12.11
N ASP A 16 2.04 9.79 13.04
CA ASP A 16 2.30 10.86 13.99
C ASP A 16 1.58 10.64 15.32
N VAL A 17 2.23 11.04 16.40
CA VAL A 17 1.72 11.00 17.78
C VAL A 17 1.86 12.40 18.36
N GLU A 18 0.83 13.21 18.17
CA GLU A 18 0.82 14.58 18.69
C GLU A 18 0.81 14.61 20.23
N ASP A 19 -0.13 13.87 20.85
CA ASP A 19 -0.22 13.71 22.30
C ASP A 19 -0.30 12.22 22.69
N PRO A 20 0.74 11.66 23.35
CA PRO A 20 0.75 10.26 23.77
C PRO A 20 -0.38 9.86 24.74
N SER A 21 -1.01 10.84 25.40
CA SER A 21 -2.13 10.60 26.31
C SER A 21 -3.51 10.66 25.63
N LYS A 22 -3.56 11.10 24.37
CA LYS A 22 -4.80 11.29 23.58
C LYS A 22 -4.71 10.54 22.24
N PRO A 23 -4.97 9.22 22.22
CA PRO A 23 -4.83 8.41 21.01
C PRO A 23 -5.73 8.84 19.84
N GLU A 24 -6.81 9.57 20.11
CA GLU A 24 -7.68 10.18 19.09
C GLU A 24 -6.99 11.27 18.26
N THR A 25 -5.86 11.81 18.74
CA THR A 25 -5.03 12.80 18.01
C THR A 25 -4.02 12.13 17.08
N TRP A 26 -3.85 10.82 17.17
CA TRP A 26 -2.81 10.12 16.43
C TRP A 26 -3.21 9.96 14.97
N THR A 27 -2.24 10.12 14.09
CA THR A 27 -2.44 9.86 12.66
C THR A 27 -1.89 8.49 12.31
N PHE A 28 -2.66 7.72 11.54
CA PHE A 28 -2.26 6.39 11.08
C PHE A 28 -2.17 6.36 9.56
N GLN A 29 -1.22 5.58 9.05
CA GLN A 29 -1.16 5.18 7.65
C GLN A 29 -1.69 3.76 7.52
N LEU A 30 -2.74 3.60 6.72
CA LEU A 30 -3.29 2.30 6.32
C LEU A 30 -2.84 2.00 4.88
N MET A 31 -2.24 0.84 4.67
CA MET A 31 -1.66 0.48 3.37
C MET A 31 -2.08 -0.94 2.97
N PRO A 32 -3.36 -1.15 2.61
CA PRO A 32 -3.80 -2.39 2.00
C PRO A 32 -3.34 -2.47 0.54
N SER A 33 -2.98 -3.67 0.11
CA SER A 33 -2.62 -3.99 -1.26
C SER A 33 -3.19 -5.35 -1.63
N TRP A 34 -3.59 -5.52 -2.88
CA TRP A 34 -4.19 -6.75 -3.38
C TRP A 34 -3.67 -7.07 -4.77
N PRO A 35 -3.72 -8.35 -5.19
CA PRO A 35 -3.36 -8.72 -6.55
C PRO A 35 -4.27 -8.00 -7.54
N ARG A 36 -3.68 -7.47 -8.61
CA ARG A 36 -4.44 -6.80 -9.65
C ARG A 36 -5.33 -7.82 -10.37
N ASP A 37 -6.63 -7.54 -10.43
CA ASP A 37 -7.56 -8.27 -11.26
C ASP A 37 -7.68 -7.60 -12.63
N ALA A 38 -7.21 -8.23 -13.70
CA ALA A 38 -7.26 -7.63 -15.03
C ALA A 38 -8.70 -7.37 -15.54
N LYS A 39 -9.71 -8.08 -15.02
CA LYS A 39 -11.12 -7.92 -15.39
C LYS A 39 -11.78 -6.77 -14.63
N HIS A 40 -11.43 -6.57 -13.37
CA HIS A 40 -12.06 -5.56 -12.49
C HIS A 40 -11.21 -4.28 -12.31
N ASP A 41 -9.88 -4.41 -12.39
CA ASP A 41 -8.87 -3.34 -12.24
C ASP A 41 -8.15 -3.02 -13.58
N GLY A 42 -8.70 -3.53 -14.69
CA GLY A 42 -8.09 -3.48 -16.02
C GLY A 42 -7.86 -2.07 -16.54
N GLN A 43 -8.74 -1.12 -16.22
CA GLN A 43 -8.69 0.28 -16.71
C GLN A 43 -9.22 1.33 -15.72
N THR A 44 -9.52 0.94 -14.48
CA THR A 44 -10.35 1.75 -13.58
C THR A 44 -9.52 2.82 -12.89
N ARG A 45 -9.65 4.07 -13.36
CA ARG A 45 -9.56 5.22 -12.45
C ARG A 45 -10.77 5.10 -11.53
N PHE A 46 -10.61 4.49 -10.37
CA PHE A 46 -11.63 4.59 -9.34
C PHE A 46 -11.92 6.08 -9.10
N SER A 47 -13.19 6.45 -8.95
CA SER A 47 -13.47 7.67 -8.19
C SER A 47 -12.94 7.47 -6.76
N ASN A 48 -12.69 8.56 -6.05
CA ASN A 48 -12.18 8.46 -4.68
C ASN A 48 -13.07 7.56 -3.80
N ASP A 49 -14.39 7.76 -3.87
CA ASP A 49 -15.34 7.00 -3.06
C ASP A 49 -15.39 5.52 -3.47
N ALA A 50 -15.29 5.22 -4.77
CA ALA A 50 -15.23 3.85 -5.25
C ALA A 50 -13.94 3.14 -4.79
N LEU A 51 -12.83 3.87 -4.71
CA LEU A 51 -11.57 3.34 -4.20
C LEU A 51 -11.66 3.04 -2.71
N LEU A 52 -12.23 3.95 -1.91
CA LEU A 52 -12.44 3.74 -0.49
C LEU A 52 -13.36 2.53 -0.25
N ALA A 53 -14.47 2.42 -0.99
CA ALA A 53 -15.37 1.28 -0.92
C ALA A 53 -14.66 -0.04 -1.28
N ALA A 54 -13.80 -0.04 -2.30
CA ALA A 54 -12.99 -1.20 -2.67
C ALA A 54 -12.02 -1.58 -1.54
N VAL A 55 -11.34 -0.61 -0.93
CA VAL A 55 -10.45 -0.84 0.22
C VAL A 55 -11.21 -1.48 1.38
N LYS A 56 -12.35 -0.92 1.78
CA LYS A 56 -13.20 -1.48 2.87
C LYS A 56 -13.65 -2.90 2.55
N SER A 57 -14.13 -3.14 1.33
CA SER A 57 -14.57 -4.47 0.88
C SER A 57 -13.43 -5.50 0.93
N LYS A 58 -12.25 -5.18 0.36
CA LYS A 58 -11.11 -6.10 0.30
C LYS A 58 -10.51 -6.39 1.67
N THR A 59 -10.59 -5.45 2.60
CA THR A 59 -10.02 -5.61 3.95
C THR A 59 -11.00 -6.21 4.95
N SER A 60 -12.28 -6.34 4.60
CA SER A 60 -13.33 -6.92 5.47
C SER A 60 -13.09 -8.38 5.87
N ILE A 61 -12.27 -9.10 5.10
CA ILE A 61 -11.90 -10.50 5.33
C ILE A 61 -10.86 -10.68 6.46
N PHE A 62 -10.16 -9.61 6.84
CA PHE A 62 -9.19 -9.69 7.93
C PHE A 62 -9.90 -9.74 9.30
N ALA A 63 -9.14 -10.16 10.31
CA ALA A 63 -9.50 -9.93 11.70
C ALA A 63 -9.06 -8.52 12.15
N ASP A 64 -9.48 -8.14 13.36
CA ASP A 64 -9.01 -6.91 13.99
C ASP A 64 -7.51 -6.99 14.36
N PRO A 65 -6.79 -5.86 14.27
CA PRO A 65 -7.30 -4.50 14.04
C PRO A 65 -7.43 -4.10 12.56
N ILE A 66 -7.02 -4.95 11.61
CA ILE A 66 -6.94 -4.57 10.19
C ILE A 66 -8.32 -4.29 9.61
N LYS A 67 -9.31 -5.11 9.95
CA LYS A 67 -10.69 -4.90 9.52
C LYS A 67 -11.25 -3.58 10.03
N SER A 68 -11.34 -3.41 11.36
CA SER A 68 -11.92 -2.21 11.96
C SER A 68 -11.22 -0.92 11.52
N ALA A 69 -9.88 -0.93 11.43
CA ALA A 69 -9.13 0.26 11.01
C ALA A 69 -9.51 0.74 9.60
N ASN A 70 -9.73 -0.17 8.66
CA ASN A 70 -10.14 0.19 7.30
C ASN A 70 -11.64 0.52 7.22
N GLU A 71 -12.49 -0.20 7.95
CA GLU A 71 -13.93 0.04 8.02
C GLU A 71 -14.27 1.44 8.55
N TRP A 72 -13.55 1.89 9.59
CA TRP A 72 -13.76 3.17 10.25
C TRP A 72 -13.20 4.39 9.52
N VAL A 73 -12.51 4.22 8.40
CA VAL A 73 -12.06 5.36 7.58
C VAL A 73 -13.30 6.17 7.16
N PRO A 74 -13.37 7.48 7.48
CA PRO A 74 -14.54 8.29 7.15
C PRO A 74 -14.82 8.35 5.66
N GLU A 75 -16.10 8.40 5.28
CA GLU A 75 -16.49 8.62 3.88
C GLU A 75 -15.94 9.95 3.36
N GLY A 76 -15.61 10.00 2.06
CA GLY A 76 -14.97 11.16 1.44
C GLY A 76 -13.48 11.34 1.77
N THR A 77 -12.88 10.47 2.62
CA THR A 77 -11.42 10.47 2.82
C THR A 77 -10.72 10.24 1.49
N TYR A 78 -9.76 11.09 1.15
CA TYR A 78 -9.01 10.92 -0.09
C TYR A 78 -8.07 9.70 0.01
N VAL A 79 -8.19 8.77 -0.94
CA VAL A 79 -7.40 7.54 -0.98
C VAL A 79 -6.44 7.57 -2.17
N HIS A 80 -5.18 7.28 -1.90
CA HIS A 80 -4.16 7.13 -2.94
C HIS A 80 -4.11 5.68 -3.42
N MET A 81 -4.18 5.46 -4.73
CA MET A 81 -3.90 4.16 -5.34
C MET A 81 -2.59 4.26 -6.13
N ASN A 82 -1.67 3.34 -5.85
CA ASN A 82 -0.45 3.21 -6.63
C ASN A 82 -0.22 1.75 -7.03
N ARG A 83 0.51 1.54 -8.13
CA ARG A 83 0.89 0.20 -8.58
C ARG A 83 2.22 -0.18 -7.96
N VAL A 84 2.19 -1.20 -7.11
CA VAL A 84 3.42 -1.83 -6.64
C VAL A 84 4.06 -2.54 -7.82
N SER A 85 5.22 -2.04 -8.26
CA SER A 85 5.93 -2.51 -9.45
C SER A 85 7.30 -3.05 -9.06
N TYR A 86 7.79 -4.00 -9.84
CA TYR A 86 9.12 -4.57 -9.71
C TYR A 86 9.84 -4.47 -11.04
N TRP A 87 11.12 -4.09 -11.01
CA TRP A 87 12.00 -4.26 -12.15
C TRP A 87 13.38 -4.74 -11.69
N ARG A 88 14.02 -5.54 -12.55
CA ARG A 88 15.41 -5.91 -12.36
C ARG A 88 16.31 -4.73 -12.72
N PRO A 89 17.34 -4.41 -11.91
CA PRO A 89 18.32 -3.40 -12.28
C PRO A 89 18.96 -3.75 -13.62
N ILE A 90 19.10 -2.75 -14.49
CA ILE A 90 19.76 -2.86 -15.79
C ILE A 90 20.95 -1.90 -15.85
N PRO A 91 22.00 -2.19 -16.65
CA PRO A 91 23.06 -1.21 -16.90
C PRO A 91 22.48 0.11 -17.42
N TRP A 92 23.01 1.23 -16.95
CA TRP A 92 22.50 2.55 -17.27
C TRP A 92 23.65 3.58 -17.35
N GLY A 93 23.40 4.69 -18.06
CA GLY A 93 24.42 5.71 -18.30
C GLY A 93 24.64 6.63 -17.09
N ASN A 94 25.71 6.41 -16.33
CA ASN A 94 26.05 7.19 -15.13
C ASN A 94 26.75 8.54 -15.39
N ARG A 95 26.80 8.99 -16.65
CA ARG A 95 27.48 10.23 -17.09
C ARG A 95 28.90 10.35 -16.52
N LYS A 96 29.74 9.34 -16.77
CA LYS A 96 31.13 9.26 -16.25
C LYS A 96 31.21 9.33 -14.71
N GLY A 97 30.21 8.76 -14.03
CA GLY A 97 30.13 8.71 -12.57
C GLY A 97 29.55 9.95 -11.89
N SER A 98 29.06 10.95 -12.63
CA SER A 98 28.47 12.17 -12.05
C SER A 98 27.01 12.04 -11.62
N VAL A 99 26.32 10.97 -12.04
CA VAL A 99 24.94 10.68 -11.66
C VAL A 99 24.88 9.25 -11.13
N THR A 100 24.05 9.01 -10.11
CA THR A 100 23.70 7.67 -9.61
C THR A 100 22.19 7.49 -9.52
N LEU A 101 21.71 6.24 -9.51
CA LEU A 101 20.37 5.85 -9.08
C LEU A 101 20.50 5.11 -7.76
N ALA A 102 19.57 5.33 -6.83
CA ALA A 102 19.55 4.66 -5.53
C ALA A 102 18.11 4.41 -5.07
N GLY A 103 17.92 3.47 -4.15
CA GLY A 103 16.61 3.14 -3.61
C GLY A 103 15.66 2.61 -4.67
N ASP A 104 14.38 2.97 -4.57
CA ASP A 104 13.34 2.54 -5.49
C ASP A 104 13.57 2.99 -6.94
N ALA A 105 14.36 4.04 -7.19
CA ALA A 105 14.73 4.42 -8.55
C ALA A 105 15.69 3.42 -9.21
N ALA A 106 16.51 2.71 -8.41
CA ALA A 106 17.47 1.72 -8.89
C ALA A 106 16.91 0.29 -8.82
N HIS A 107 16.24 -0.06 -7.73
CA HIS A 107 15.94 -1.45 -7.37
C HIS A 107 14.66 -1.56 -6.50
N PRO A 108 13.48 -1.15 -6.99
CA PRO A 108 12.26 -1.26 -6.21
C PRO A 108 11.92 -2.72 -5.96
N THR A 109 11.46 -2.98 -4.75
CA THR A 109 11.06 -4.31 -4.31
C THR A 109 9.59 -4.31 -3.93
N THR A 110 8.93 -5.45 -4.07
CA THR A 110 7.56 -5.62 -3.58
C THR A 110 7.57 -6.47 -2.31
N PHE A 111 6.50 -6.32 -1.51
CA PHE A 111 6.28 -7.11 -0.29
C PHE A 111 6.13 -8.62 -0.57
N GLN A 112 5.94 -9.01 -1.84
CA GLN A 112 5.76 -10.41 -2.27
C GLN A 112 7.07 -11.11 -2.62
N ILE A 113 8.22 -10.42 -2.61
CA ILE A 113 9.54 -11.00 -2.96
C ILE A 113 10.19 -11.69 -1.75
N ALA A 114 9.39 -12.15 -0.77
CA ALA A 114 9.90 -12.99 0.31
C ALA A 114 10.36 -14.35 -0.25
N VAL A 115 11.66 -14.40 -0.56
CA VAL A 115 12.58 -15.54 -0.68
C VAL A 115 11.89 -16.90 -0.93
N LYS A 116 11.93 -17.35 -2.18
CA LYS A 116 12.08 -18.80 -2.41
C LYS A 116 13.48 -19.17 -1.93
N VAL A 117 13.59 -19.65 -0.70
CA VAL A 117 14.72 -20.48 -0.27
C VAL A 117 14.46 -21.89 -0.79
#